data_AF-A0A2V8QRJ8-F1
#
_entry.id   AF-A0A2V8QRJ8-F1
#
_cell.length_a   1.000
_cell.length_b   1.000
_cell.length_c   1.000
_cell.angle_alpha   90.00
_cell.angle_beta   90.00
_cell.angle_gamma   90.00
#
_symmetry.space_group_name_H-M   'P 1'
#
loop_
_entity.id
_entity.type
_entity.pdbx_description
1 polymer ?
#
loop_
_entity_poly.entity_id
_entity_poly.type
_entity_poly.pdbx_seq_one_letter_code
_entity_poly.pdbx_strand_id
1 'polypeptide(L)'
;MISPIDEFQLRQILSTTFPNRSVRNVQPLVGGVINTNLKIDFADNEESIVLRFYRDGADVCRKESALQDLIASKVRIPRVLYANPEGIDGSAAFVVSEFIKGITFQELKQTNNLEAIRQAAYSVGQTLASIGLFQFQKPGRLVTTPGKLEVYSTTARYFFGVSEVSTTARFEACRRGSQFCLVLGVGLTEP
;
A
#
# COMPACT_ATOMS: atom_id res chain seq x y z
N MET A 1 -18.51 -6.93 -8.74
CA MET A 1 -18.12 -8.30 -9.12
C MET A 1 -16.60 -8.33 -9.13
N ILE A 2 -15.96 -9.03 -8.18
CA ILE A 2 -14.48 -9.13 -8.13
C ILE A 2 -14.08 -9.96 -9.34
N SER A 3 -13.23 -9.46 -10.23
CA SER A 3 -12.66 -10.31 -11.28
C SER A 3 -11.94 -11.47 -10.57
N PRO A 4 -12.35 -12.73 -10.78
CA PRO A 4 -11.74 -13.85 -10.09
C PRO A 4 -10.28 -13.91 -10.55
N ILE A 5 -9.36 -13.62 -9.63
CA ILE A 5 -7.96 -13.94 -9.86
C ILE A 5 -7.90 -15.45 -10.05
N ASP A 6 -7.40 -15.87 -11.20
CA ASP A 6 -7.25 -17.29 -11.52
C ASP A 6 -6.22 -17.90 -10.55
N GLU A 7 -6.56 -19.06 -9.97
CA GLU A 7 -5.69 -19.81 -9.07
C GLU A 7 -4.35 -20.13 -9.75
N PHE A 8 -4.38 -20.35 -11.07
CA PHE A 8 -3.18 -20.56 -11.86
C PHE A 8 -2.23 -19.34 -11.81
N GLN A 9 -2.76 -18.14 -12.04
CA GLN A 9 -1.97 -16.90 -12.00
C GLN A 9 -1.38 -16.66 -10.59
N LEU A 10 -2.16 -16.92 -9.54
CA LEU A 10 -1.69 -16.80 -8.17
C LEU A 10 -0.50 -17.76 -7.90
N ARG A 11 -0.60 -19.01 -8.34
CA ARG A 11 0.49 -19.99 -8.19
C ARG A 11 1.75 -19.60 -8.97
N GLN A 12 1.61 -19.07 -10.18
CA GLN A 12 2.75 -18.59 -10.97
C GLN A 12 3.46 -17.42 -10.30
N ILE A 13 2.71 -16.42 -9.83
CA ILE A 13 3.27 -15.27 -9.11
C ILE A 13 4.03 -15.74 -7.86
N LEU A 14 3.41 -16.60 -7.05
CA LEU A 14 4.01 -17.04 -5.79
C LEU A 14 5.22 -17.95 -6.00
N SER A 15 5.19 -18.85 -6.98
CA SER A 15 6.35 -19.71 -7.31
C SER A 15 7.51 -18.91 -7.92
N THR A 16 7.23 -17.87 -8.70
CA THR A 16 8.25 -16.98 -9.26
C THR A 16 8.89 -16.11 -8.18
N THR A 17 8.07 -15.57 -7.26
CA THR A 17 8.54 -14.63 -6.24
C THR A 17 9.15 -15.36 -5.03
N PHE A 18 8.62 -16.53 -4.68
CA PHE A 18 9.01 -17.33 -3.51
C PHE A 18 9.08 -18.83 -3.85
N PRO A 19 10.07 -19.26 -4.66
CA PRO A 19 10.12 -20.62 -5.22
C PRO A 19 10.18 -21.74 -4.17
N ASN A 20 10.67 -21.43 -2.97
CA ASN A 20 10.85 -22.41 -1.90
C ASN A 20 9.78 -22.31 -0.80
N ARG A 21 8.73 -21.50 -0.97
CA ARG A 21 7.70 -21.29 0.04
C ARG A 21 6.39 -21.96 -0.33
N SER A 22 5.88 -22.80 0.57
CA SER A 22 4.59 -23.46 0.37
C SER A 22 3.46 -22.60 0.96
N VAL A 23 2.42 -22.35 0.16
CA VAL A 23 1.24 -21.59 0.59
C VAL A 23 0.37 -22.48 1.48
N ARG A 24 0.04 -21.99 2.68
CA ARG A 24 -0.90 -22.62 3.60
C ARG A 24 -2.32 -22.11 3.41
N ASN A 25 -2.47 -20.79 3.28
CA ASN A 25 -3.78 -20.15 3.20
C ASN A 25 -3.72 -18.87 2.37
N VAL A 26 -4.84 -18.56 1.70
CA VAL A 26 -5.04 -17.35 0.92
C VAL A 26 -6.35 -16.73 1.38
N GLN A 27 -6.30 -15.50 1.88
CA GLN A 27 -7.47 -14.81 2.40
C GLN A 27 -7.61 -13.42 1.78
N PRO A 28 -8.75 -13.09 1.16
CA PRO A 28 -9.05 -11.71 0.78
C PRO A 28 -9.07 -10.80 2.01
N LEU A 29 -8.30 -9.71 1.96
CA LEU A 29 -8.34 -8.66 2.96
C LEU A 29 -9.50 -7.71 2.66
N VAL A 30 -10.39 -7.57 3.64
CA VAL A 30 -11.60 -6.75 3.51
C VAL A 30 -11.25 -5.28 3.74
N GLY A 31 -11.88 -4.40 2.95
CA GLY A 31 -11.78 -2.96 3.11
C GLY A 31 -11.14 -2.23 1.93
N GLY A 32 -10.49 -2.92 0.99
CA GLY A 32 -10.01 -2.27 -0.25
C GLY A 32 -11.17 -1.84 -1.14
N VAL A 33 -11.22 -0.57 -1.54
CA VAL A 33 -12.30 -0.04 -2.41
C VAL A 33 -12.05 -0.39 -3.88
N ILE A 34 -10.78 -0.33 -4.31
CA ILE A 34 -10.40 -0.46 -5.72
C ILE A 34 -9.56 -1.72 -5.96
N ASN A 35 -8.46 -1.86 -5.22
CA ASN A 35 -7.51 -2.95 -5.45
C ASN A 35 -7.83 -4.21 -4.65
N THR A 36 -7.58 -5.36 -5.28
CA THR A 36 -7.77 -6.66 -4.62
C THR A 36 -6.53 -6.97 -3.80
N ASN A 37 -6.70 -7.11 -2.49
CA ASN A 37 -5.61 -7.41 -1.56
C ASN A 37 -5.84 -8.81 -0.99
N LEU A 38 -4.84 -9.69 -1.14
CA LEU A 38 -4.84 -11.04 -0.62
C LEU A 38 -3.75 -11.17 0.43
N LYS A 39 -4.10 -11.64 1.62
CA LYS A 39 -3.13 -12.11 2.60
C LYS A 39 -2.74 -13.54 2.25
N ILE A 40 -1.45 -13.80 2.16
CA ILE A 40 -0.90 -15.14 1.92
C ILE A 40 -0.17 -15.58 3.18
N ASP A 41 -0.59 -16.72 3.72
CA ASP A 41 0.07 -17.39 4.84
C ASP A 41 0.86 -18.59 4.31
N PHE A 42 2.10 -18.74 4.76
CA PHE A 42 2.97 -19.86 4.36
C PHE A 42 2.96 -21.00 5.38
N ALA A 43 3.38 -22.19 4.94
CA ALA A 43 3.28 -23.44 5.72
C ALA A 43 4.24 -23.51 6.91
N ASP A 44 5.40 -22.85 6.87
CA ASP A 44 6.46 -23.03 7.87
C ASP A 44 6.49 -21.93 8.95
N ASN A 45 5.33 -21.31 9.23
CA ASN A 45 5.20 -20.13 10.11
C ASN A 45 6.09 -18.95 9.67
N GLU A 46 6.47 -18.90 8.39
CA GLU A 46 7.09 -17.72 7.82
C GLU A 46 6.14 -16.52 7.87
N GLU A 47 6.72 -15.33 7.77
CA GLU A 47 5.96 -14.08 7.76
C GLU A 47 4.95 -14.07 6.61
N SER A 48 3.69 -13.79 6.95
CA SER A 48 2.64 -13.57 5.97
C SER A 48 2.99 -12.38 5.06
N ILE A 49 2.46 -12.40 3.85
CA ILE A 49 2.61 -11.30 2.89
C ILE A 49 1.24 -10.79 2.45
N VAL A 50 1.23 -9.61 1.85
CA VAL A 50 0.08 -9.08 1.13
C VAL A 50 0.39 -9.02 -0.36
N LEU A 51 -0.43 -9.67 -1.16
CA LEU A 51 -0.43 -9.56 -2.61
C LEU A 51 -1.56 -8.61 -3.03
N ARG A 52 -1.19 -7.49 -3.67
CA ARG A 52 -2.12 -6.48 -4.16
C ARG A 52 -2.12 -6.44 -5.68
N PHE A 53 -3.29 -6.62 -6.28
CA PHE A 53 -3.51 -6.42 -7.72
C PHE A 53 -4.07 -5.03 -8.01
N TYR A 54 -3.54 -4.38 -9.04
CA TYR A 54 -3.94 -3.06 -9.50
C TYR A 54 -4.93 -3.18 -10.65
N ARG A 55 -6.14 -2.66 -10.47
CA ARG A 55 -7.16 -2.64 -11.53
C ARG A 55 -6.90 -1.56 -12.58
N ASP A 56 -6.33 -0.43 -12.16
CA ASP A 56 -6.11 0.75 -13.00
C ASP A 56 -4.78 0.72 -13.78
N GLY A 57 -4.18 -0.48 -13.89
CA GLY A 57 -3.03 -0.73 -14.75
C GLY A 57 -1.66 -0.43 -14.16
N ALA A 58 -0.64 -0.65 -15.01
CA ALA A 58 0.77 -0.66 -14.68
C ALA A 58 1.29 0.69 -14.13
N ASP A 59 0.76 1.81 -14.62
CA ASP A 59 1.22 3.15 -14.20
C ASP A 59 0.89 3.46 -12.74
N VAL A 60 -0.27 3.00 -12.26
CA VAL A 60 -0.64 3.16 -10.85
C VAL A 60 0.26 2.29 -9.96
N CYS A 61 0.55 1.06 -10.40
CA CYS A 61 1.48 0.17 -9.71
C CYS A 61 2.89 0.77 -9.61
N ARG A 62 3.43 1.33 -10.72
CA ARG A 62 4.73 2.02 -10.75
C ARG A 62 4.75 3.20 -9.79
N LYS A 63 3.74 4.06 -9.86
CA LYS A 63 3.64 5.29 -9.05
C LYS A 63 3.53 5.00 -7.57
N GLU A 64 2.69 4.04 -7.17
CA GLU A 64 2.58 3.67 -5.76
C GLU A 64 3.87 3.04 -5.24
N SER A 65 4.51 2.15 -6.00
CA SER A 65 5.77 1.50 -5.59
C SER A 65 6.89 2.54 -5.42
N ALA A 66 7.05 3.44 -6.39
CA ALA A 66 8.06 4.50 -6.32
C ALA A 66 7.80 5.49 -5.17
N LEU A 67 6.53 5.77 -4.86
CA LEU A 67 6.17 6.62 -3.72
C LEU A 67 6.47 5.92 -2.39
N GLN A 68 6.19 4.61 -2.29
CA GLN A 68 6.53 3.83 -1.10
C GLN A 68 8.04 3.84 -0.85
N ASP A 69 8.85 3.61 -1.88
CA ASP A 69 10.31 3.67 -1.78
C ASP A 69 10.81 5.05 -1.33
N LEU A 70 10.22 6.14 -1.86
CA LEU A 70 10.56 7.50 -1.47
C LEU A 70 10.34 7.74 0.03
N ILE A 71 9.19 7.29 0.56
CA ILE A 71 8.79 7.60 1.95
C ILE A 71 9.31 6.59 2.97
N ALA A 72 9.74 5.40 2.54
CA ALA A 72 10.16 4.29 3.41
C ALA A 72 11.27 4.67 4.41
N SER A 73 12.12 5.65 4.06
CA SER A 73 13.20 6.13 4.92
C SER A 73 12.74 6.96 6.12
N LYS A 74 11.55 7.56 6.07
CA LYS A 74 11.04 8.47 7.11
C LYS A 74 9.72 8.03 7.71
N VAL A 75 8.97 7.19 7.01
CA VAL A 75 7.64 6.74 7.42
C VAL A 75 7.63 5.23 7.53
N ARG A 76 7.06 4.74 8.62
CA ARG A 76 6.84 3.31 8.79
C ARG A 76 5.73 2.87 7.84
N ILE A 77 6.10 2.11 6.83
CA ILE A 77 5.21 1.48 5.84
C ILE A 77 5.54 -0.01 5.73
N PRO A 78 4.63 -0.86 5.22
CA PRO A 78 4.99 -2.22 4.85
C PRO A 78 6.04 -2.18 3.74
N ARG A 79 7.13 -2.95 3.88
CA ARG A 79 8.16 -2.99 2.85
C ARG A 79 7.63 -3.70 1.60
N VAL A 80 7.90 -3.13 0.43
CA VAL A 80 7.71 -3.81 -0.85
C VAL A 80 8.76 -4.90 -0.98
N LEU A 81 8.32 -6.15 -1.09
CA LEU A 81 9.19 -7.31 -1.29
C LEU A 81 9.41 -7.56 -2.79
N TYR A 82 8.37 -7.32 -3.58
CA TYR A 82 8.40 -7.49 -5.03
C TYR A 82 7.32 -6.63 -5.68
N ALA A 83 7.61 -6.03 -6.83
CA ALA A 83 6.64 -5.28 -7.62
C ALA A 83 6.81 -5.64 -9.09
N ASN A 84 5.70 -5.98 -9.75
CA ASN A 84 5.70 -6.20 -11.19
C ASN A 84 4.56 -5.43 -11.84
N PRO A 85 4.85 -4.22 -12.35
CA PRO A 85 3.87 -3.40 -13.05
C PRO A 85 3.37 -4.01 -14.37
N GLU A 86 4.14 -4.87 -15.02
CA GLU A 86 3.74 -5.50 -16.28
C GLU A 86 2.93 -6.79 -16.07
N GLY A 87 2.85 -7.26 -14.82
CA GLY A 87 2.28 -8.56 -14.50
C GLY A 87 3.18 -9.74 -14.92
N ILE A 88 2.71 -10.95 -14.67
CA ILE A 88 3.36 -12.21 -15.05
C ILE A 88 2.31 -13.06 -15.76
N ASP A 89 2.66 -13.61 -16.93
CA ASP A 89 1.83 -14.56 -17.69
C ASP A 89 0.36 -14.12 -17.86
N GLY A 90 0.16 -12.85 -18.21
CA GLY A 90 -1.16 -12.27 -18.43
C GLY A 90 -1.91 -11.89 -17.14
N SER A 91 -1.26 -11.92 -15.98
CA SER A 91 -1.80 -11.34 -14.75
C SER A 91 -1.90 -9.81 -14.86
N ALA A 92 -2.76 -9.19 -14.06
CA ALA A 92 -2.71 -7.76 -13.83
C ALA A 92 -1.42 -7.35 -13.10
N ALA A 93 -1.10 -6.05 -13.17
CA ALA A 93 -0.03 -5.43 -12.39
C ALA A 93 -0.20 -5.71 -10.89
N PHE A 94 0.89 -6.03 -10.19
CA PHE A 94 0.81 -6.39 -8.77
C PHE A 94 2.02 -5.97 -7.95
N VAL A 95 1.81 -5.90 -6.64
CA VAL A 95 2.83 -5.70 -5.61
C VAL A 95 2.67 -6.75 -4.53
N VAL A 96 3.80 -7.30 -4.08
CA VAL A 96 3.93 -8.09 -2.87
C VAL A 96 4.62 -7.24 -1.80
N SER A 97 3.99 -7.14 -0.64
CA SER A 97 4.53 -6.43 0.52
C SER A 97 4.43 -7.25 1.80
N GLU A 98 5.16 -6.83 2.83
CA GLU A 98 5.04 -7.39 4.17
C GLU A 98 3.61 -7.27 4.70
N PHE A 99 3.12 -8.31 5.39
CA PHE A 99 1.90 -8.20 6.18
C PHE A 99 2.22 -7.61 7.56
N ILE A 100 1.58 -6.49 7.89
CA ILE A 100 1.72 -5.86 9.20
C ILE A 100 0.58 -6.33 10.10
N LYS A 101 0.92 -7.03 11.17
CA LYS A 101 -0.07 -7.43 12.17
C LYS A 101 -0.47 -6.21 13.01
N GLY A 102 -1.74 -5.86 12.96
CA GLY A 102 -2.29 -4.74 13.73
C GLY A 102 -3.82 -4.73 13.71
N ILE A 103 -4.38 -3.70 14.33
CA ILE A 103 -5.80 -3.35 14.19
C ILE A 103 -5.89 -1.97 13.54
N THR A 104 -6.96 -1.71 12.80
CA THR A 104 -7.22 -0.39 12.24
C THR A 104 -7.45 0.64 13.34
N PHE A 105 -7.23 1.93 13.05
CA PHE A 105 -7.58 2.99 13.99
C PHE A 105 -9.08 3.02 14.33
N GLN A 106 -9.94 2.53 13.42
CA GLN A 106 -11.38 2.40 13.66
C GLN A 106 -11.67 1.32 14.71
N GLU A 107 -11.08 0.13 14.58
CA GLU A 107 -11.19 -0.93 15.58
C GLU A 107 -10.61 -0.49 16.93
N LEU A 108 -9.51 0.26 16.93
CA LEU A 108 -8.96 0.83 18.16
C LEU A 108 -9.96 1.76 18.86
N LYS A 109 -10.66 2.63 18.12
CA LYS A 109 -11.71 3.49 18.70
C LYS A 109 -12.84 2.68 19.33
N GLN A 110 -13.19 1.53 18.77
CA GLN A 110 -14.24 0.65 19.31
C GLN A 110 -13.86 0.04 20.66
N THR A 111 -12.57 -0.03 21.01
CA THR A 111 -12.12 -0.51 22.33
C THR A 111 -12.43 0.44 23.48
N ASN A 112 -12.79 1.70 23.19
CA ASN A 112 -12.97 2.79 24.17
C ASN A 112 -11.76 3.05 25.11
N ASN A 113 -10.58 2.53 24.77
CA ASN A 113 -9.37 2.79 25.53
C ASN A 113 -8.81 4.18 25.16
N LEU A 114 -9.19 5.21 25.92
CA LEU A 114 -8.82 6.60 25.64
C LEU A 114 -7.30 6.81 25.59
N GLU A 115 -6.52 6.15 26.44
CA GLU A 115 -5.07 6.31 26.44
C GLU A 115 -4.46 5.76 25.15
N ALA A 116 -4.88 4.56 24.74
CA ALA A 116 -4.42 3.96 23.49
C ALA A 116 -4.84 4.81 22.26
N ILE A 117 -6.06 5.36 22.27
CA ILE A 117 -6.54 6.24 21.20
C ILE A 117 -5.70 7.52 21.13
N ARG A 118 -5.38 8.15 22.27
CA ARG A 118 -4.55 9.36 22.33
C ARG A 118 -3.13 9.10 21.81
N GLN A 119 -2.51 8.00 22.24
CA GLN A 119 -1.18 7.62 21.77
C GLN A 119 -1.17 7.37 20.26
N ALA A 120 -2.16 6.65 19.74
CA ALA A 120 -2.29 6.41 18.31
C ALA A 120 -2.52 7.74 17.54
N ALA A 121 -3.41 8.62 18.01
CA ALA A 121 -3.63 9.92 17.37
C ALA A 121 -2.36 10.79 17.35
N TYR A 122 -1.58 10.79 18.43
CA TYR A 122 -0.29 11.47 18.48
C TYR A 122 0.70 10.90 17.45
N SER A 123 0.78 9.56 17.34
CA SER A 123 1.62 8.87 16.34
C SER A 123 1.17 9.15 14.90
N VAL A 124 -0.13 9.28 14.61
CA VAL A 124 -0.63 9.77 13.31
C VAL A 124 -0.04 11.14 13.02
N GLY A 125 -0.14 12.08 13.97
CA GLY A 125 0.34 13.44 13.81
C GLY A 125 1.85 13.50 13.51
N GLN A 126 2.66 12.73 14.23
CA GLN A 126 4.10 12.61 13.96
C GLN A 126 4.39 12.06 12.55
N THR A 127 3.61 11.07 12.12
CA THR A 127 3.76 10.47 10.79
C THR A 127 3.39 11.46 9.68
N LEU A 128 2.25 12.16 9.82
CA LEU A 128 1.83 13.20 8.88
C LEU A 128 2.82 14.36 8.83
N ALA A 129 3.36 14.79 9.97
CA ALA A 129 4.43 15.79 10.01
C ALA A 129 5.66 15.32 9.23
N SER A 130 6.06 14.05 9.39
CA SER A 130 7.19 13.46 8.67
C SER A 130 6.96 13.39 7.16
N ILE A 131 5.74 13.09 6.72
CA ILE A 131 5.34 13.15 5.30
C ILE A 131 5.42 14.60 4.79
N GLY A 132 4.97 15.58 5.58
CA GLY A 132 5.05 17.00 5.24
C GLY A 132 6.47 17.54 5.05
N LEU A 133 7.51 16.80 5.46
CA LEU A 133 8.92 17.18 5.28
C LEU A 133 9.50 16.79 3.91
N PHE A 134 8.77 16.03 3.08
CA PHE A 134 9.23 15.74 1.73
C PHE A 134 9.03 16.96 0.83
N GLN A 135 10.15 17.50 0.34
CA GLN A 135 10.16 18.65 -0.55
C GLN A 135 10.30 18.19 -2.01
N PHE A 136 9.55 18.84 -2.88
CA PHE A 136 9.64 18.67 -4.32
C PHE A 136 10.21 19.95 -4.94
N GLN A 137 11.08 19.81 -5.93
CA GLN A 137 11.74 20.95 -6.59
C GLN A 137 10.75 21.91 -7.28
N LYS A 138 9.56 21.43 -7.61
CA LYS A 138 8.50 22.18 -8.28
C LYS A 138 7.14 21.62 -7.85
N PRO A 139 6.08 22.45 -7.79
CA PRO A 139 4.72 21.95 -7.60
C PRO A 139 4.23 21.25 -8.87
N GLY A 140 3.35 20.27 -8.72
CA GLY A 140 2.78 19.54 -9.86
C GLY A 140 2.26 18.15 -9.51
N ARG A 141 1.84 17.41 -10.53
CA ARG A 141 1.37 16.02 -10.40
C ARG A 141 2.57 15.07 -10.32
N LEU A 142 2.50 14.09 -9.42
CA LEU A 142 3.44 12.98 -9.39
C LEU A 142 3.19 12.06 -10.58
N VAL A 143 4.22 11.89 -11.40
CA VAL A 143 4.24 10.99 -12.56
C VAL A 143 5.43 10.07 -12.44
N THR A 144 5.32 8.87 -13.00
CA THR A 144 6.45 7.95 -13.09
C THR A 144 6.92 7.82 -14.52
N THR A 145 8.21 8.06 -14.72
CA THR A 145 8.96 7.54 -15.85
C THR A 145 9.65 6.23 -15.41
N PRO A 146 10.04 5.33 -16.33
CA PRO A 146 10.75 4.11 -15.96
C PRO A 146 11.94 4.41 -15.02
N GLY A 147 11.83 3.95 -13.77
CA GLY A 147 12.86 4.12 -12.74
C GLY A 147 12.92 5.48 -12.03
N LYS A 148 12.00 6.43 -12.26
CA LYS A 148 12.00 7.74 -11.58
C LYS A 148 10.59 8.25 -11.25
N LEU A 149 10.45 8.80 -10.05
CA LEU A 149 9.28 9.61 -9.66
C LEU A 149 9.58 11.08 -9.95
N GLU A 150 8.79 11.69 -10.82
CA GLU A 150 8.95 13.07 -11.25
C GLU A 150 7.72 13.90 -10.91
N VAL A 151 7.94 15.21 -10.77
CA VAL A 151 6.85 16.17 -10.61
C VAL A 151 6.65 16.91 -11.92
N TYR A 152 5.50 16.66 -12.54
CA TYR A 152 5.09 17.33 -13.76
C TYR A 152 4.28 18.59 -13.39
N SER A 153 4.84 19.77 -13.65
CA SER A 153 4.12 21.03 -13.44
C SER A 153 3.14 21.23 -14.60
N THR A 154 1.85 21.18 -14.33
CA THR A 154 0.85 21.59 -15.31
C THR A 154 0.90 23.11 -15.40
N THR A 155 1.50 23.67 -16.46
CA THR A 155 1.33 25.09 -16.75
C THR A 155 -0.16 25.34 -16.96
N ALA A 156 -0.79 26.08 -16.05
CA ALA A 156 -2.22 26.29 -16.01
C ALA A 156 -2.75 26.84 -17.35
N ARG A 157 -3.39 25.98 -18.15
CA ARG A 157 -4.60 26.38 -18.86
C ARG A 157 -5.75 25.92 -17.99
N TYR A 158 -6.51 26.88 -17.48
CA TYR A 158 -7.79 26.66 -16.82
C TYR A 158 -8.69 25.83 -17.74
N PHE A 159 -8.68 24.51 -17.56
CA PHE A 159 -9.83 23.66 -17.82
C PHE A 159 -10.38 23.32 -16.44
N PHE A 160 -11.52 23.92 -16.09
CA PHE A 160 -12.32 23.49 -14.95
C PHE A 160 -12.73 22.03 -15.21
N GLY A 161 -11.99 21.13 -14.57
CA GLY A 161 -12.08 19.69 -14.70
C GLY A 161 -11.00 19.08 -13.82
N VAL A 162 -11.03 19.42 -12.53
CA VAL A 162 -10.11 18.88 -11.53
C VAL A 162 -10.56 17.44 -11.22
N SER A 163 -9.98 16.46 -11.91
CA SER A 163 -10.01 15.08 -11.44
C SER A 163 -8.94 14.94 -10.35
N GLU A 164 -9.38 15.13 -9.12
CA GLU A 164 -8.56 15.12 -7.91
C GLU A 164 -8.21 13.67 -7.55
N VAL A 165 -6.97 13.23 -7.83
CA VAL A 165 -6.49 11.91 -7.37
C VAL A 165 -6.23 11.99 -5.87
N SER A 166 -7.21 11.59 -5.07
CA SER A 166 -7.10 11.51 -3.62
C SER A 166 -6.20 10.34 -3.22
N THR A 167 -5.14 10.60 -2.45
CA THR A 167 -4.38 9.53 -1.79
C THR A 167 -5.10 9.18 -0.50
N THR A 168 -5.76 8.03 -0.44
CA THR A 168 -6.34 7.54 0.80
C THR A 168 -5.23 6.91 1.64
N ALA A 169 -4.73 7.67 2.62
CA ALA A 169 -3.85 7.16 3.66
C ALA A 169 -4.65 6.30 4.64
N ARG A 170 -4.26 5.03 4.79
CA ARG A 170 -4.77 4.16 5.86
C ARG A 170 -3.71 3.97 6.92
N PHE A 171 -4.10 4.05 8.18
CA PHE A 171 -3.21 3.83 9.30
C PHE A 171 -3.63 2.57 10.06
N GLU A 172 -2.71 1.62 10.17
CA GLU A 172 -2.87 0.39 10.95
C GLU A 172 -2.08 0.51 12.26
N ALA A 173 -2.77 0.39 13.40
CA ALA A 173 -2.18 0.41 14.72
C ALA A 173 -1.52 -0.95 15.00
N CYS A 174 -0.20 -0.95 15.08
CA CYS A 174 0.60 -2.09 15.51
C CYS A 174 1.08 -1.87 16.95
N ARG A 175 1.06 -2.92 17.77
CA ARG A 175 1.55 -2.85 19.16
C ARG A 175 2.99 -3.38 19.21
N ARG A 176 3.93 -2.60 19.76
CA ARG A 176 5.31 -3.04 20.02
C ARG A 176 5.65 -2.82 21.48
N GLY A 177 5.68 -3.90 22.27
CA GLY A 177 5.80 -3.80 23.73
C GLY A 177 4.60 -3.06 24.34
N SER A 178 4.86 -2.01 25.10
CA SER A 178 3.85 -1.16 25.75
C SER A 178 3.35 0.01 24.90
N GLN A 179 3.84 0.22 23.67
CA GLN A 179 3.49 1.36 22.81
C GLN A 179 2.73 0.95 21.53
N PHE A 180 1.78 1.79 21.10
CA PHE A 180 1.11 1.70 19.80
C PHE A 180 1.85 2.54 18.76
N CYS A 181 2.15 1.96 17.61
CA CYS A 181 2.79 2.61 16.48
C CYS A 181 1.93 2.40 15.24
N LEU A 182 1.66 3.46 14.48
CA LEU A 182 0.88 3.35 13.26
C LEU A 182 1.77 3.11 12.04
N VAL A 183 1.31 2.23 11.16
CA VAL A 183 1.90 1.98 9.86
C VAL A 183 0.99 2.55 8.78
N LEU A 184 1.58 3.31 7.84
CA LEU A 184 0.84 3.89 6.73
C LEU A 184 0.71 2.85 5.59
N GLY A 185 -0.52 2.49 5.25
CA GLY A 185 -0.91 1.86 4.00
C GLY A 185 -1.28 2.94 2.97
N VAL A 186 -0.58 2.94 1.83
CA VAL A 186 -0.81 3.93 0.76
C VAL A 186 -1.73 3.32 -0.31
N GLY A 187 -2.89 3.93 -0.55
CA GLY A 187 -3.74 3.63 -1.69
C GLY A 187 -4.12 4.91 -2.43
N LEU A 188 -3.87 4.95 -3.73
CA LEU A 188 -4.40 5.99 -4.60
C LEU A 188 -5.84 5.65 -4.98
N THR A 189 -6.71 6.63 -4.87
CA THR A 189 -8.10 6.59 -5.31
C THR A 189 -8.29 7.71 -6.32
N GLU A 190 -8.74 7.39 -7.54
CA GLU A 190 -9.35 8.40 -8.42
C GLU A 190 -10.82 8.59 -8.01
N PRO A 191 -11.41 9.79 -8.25
CA PRO A 191 -12.78 10.11 -7.81
C PRO A 191 -13.86 9.33 -8.56
#